data_AF-A0A2V5N048-F1
#
_entry.id   AF-A0A2V5N048-F1
#
_cell.length_a   1.000
_cell.length_b   1.000
_cell.length_c   1.000
_cell.angle_alpha   90.00
_cell.angle_beta   90.00
_cell.angle_gamma   90.00
#
_symmetry.space_group_name_H-M   'P 1'
#
loop_
_entity.id
_entity.type
_entity.pdbx_description
1 polymer ?
#
loop_
_entity_poly.entity_id
_entity_poly.type
_entity_poly.pdbx_seq_one_letter_code
_entity_poly.pdbx_strand_id
1 'polypeptide(L)' 'MIINQVVPGQEEGNARLIVETNSGVVASSTHEVVDALHRALEDDAKVLREWSKNIAKISRPDASLEIAKFLLEL' A
#
# COMPACT_ATOMS: atom_id res chain seq x y z
N MET A 1 4.34 -2.67 1.56
CA MET A 1 4.30 -1.35 2.25
C MET A 1 4.06 -1.57 3.73
N ILE A 2 4.57 -0.70 4.61
CA ILE A 2 4.32 -0.76 6.06
C ILE A 2 3.63 0.53 6.46
N ILE A 3 2.43 0.43 7.05
CA ILE A 3 1.65 1.56 7.55
C ILE A 3 1.82 1.57 9.06
N ASN A 4 2.51 2.58 9.59
CA ASN A 4 2.81 2.67 11.03
C ASN A 4 1.73 3.39 11.85
N GLN A 5 0.82 4.11 11.19
CA GLN A 5 -0.27 4.83 11.82
C GLN A 5 -1.43 4.95 10.83
N VAL A 6 -2.65 4.97 11.34
CA VAL A 6 -3.88 5.23 10.59
C VAL A 6 -4.62 6.36 11.30
N VAL A 7 -4.92 7.44 10.59
CA VAL A 7 -5.75 8.54 11.14
C VAL A 7 -7.21 8.09 11.24
N PRO A 8 -7.80 8.04 12.45
CA PRO A 8 -9.18 7.60 12.64
C PRO A 8 -10.19 8.52 11.94
N GLY A 9 -11.17 7.94 11.27
CA GLY A 9 -12.22 8.60 10.50
C GLY A 9 -11.80 9.04 9.10
N GLN A 10 -10.58 8.75 8.66
CA GLN A 10 -10.06 9.18 7.37
C GLN A 10 -9.34 8.06 6.60
N GLU A 11 -8.42 7.36 7.25
CA GLU A 11 -7.44 6.50 6.55
C GLU A 11 -7.69 4.99 6.71
N GLU A 12 -8.72 4.57 7.45
CA GLU A 12 -9.02 3.15 7.67
C GLU A 12 -9.30 2.40 6.36
N GLY A 13 -9.93 3.08 5.41
CA GLY A 13 -10.16 2.53 4.07
C GLY A 13 -8.85 2.24 3.34
N ASN A 14 -7.87 3.14 3.44
CA ASN A 14 -6.56 2.99 2.80
C ASN A 14 -5.79 1.83 3.44
N ALA A 15 -5.77 1.76 4.78
CA ALA A 15 -5.10 0.67 5.49
C ALA A 15 -5.71 -0.70 5.13
N ARG A 16 -7.05 -0.78 5.11
CA ARG A 16 -7.78 -2.00 4.74
C ARG A 16 -7.47 -2.44 3.32
N LEU A 17 -7.51 -1.52 2.35
CA LEU A 17 -7.19 -1.81 0.94
C LEU A 17 -5.79 -2.45 0.81
N ILE A 18 -4.81 -1.95 1.54
CA ILE A 18 -3.44 -2.44 1.46
C ILE A 18 -3.29 -3.86 2.04
N VAL A 19 -3.99 -4.15 3.13
CA VAL A 19 -4.00 -5.49 3.74
C VAL A 19 -4.78 -6.48 2.87
N GLU A 20 -5.99 -6.13 2.44
CA GLU A 20 -6.86 -7.00 1.62
C GLU A 20 -6.24 -7.33 0.25
N THR A 21 -5.42 -6.43 -0.30
CA THR A 21 -4.72 -6.65 -1.58
C THR A 21 -3.36 -7.33 -1.42
N ASN A 22 -2.98 -7.73 -0.20
CA ASN A 22 -1.65 -8.29 0.10
C ASN A 22 -0.50 -7.39 -0.42
N SER A 23 -0.67 -6.08 -0.30
CA SER A 23 0.28 -5.06 -0.77
C SER A 23 1.12 -4.47 0.38
N GLY A 24 0.84 -4.90 1.61
CA GLY A 24 1.53 -4.41 2.80
C GLY A 24 0.89 -4.89 4.09
N VAL A 25 1.29 -4.25 5.18
CA VAL A 25 0.76 -4.49 6.53
C VAL A 25 0.62 -3.19 7.31
N VAL A 26 -0.24 -3.24 8.33
CA VAL A 26 -0.32 -2.22 9.39
C VAL A 26 0.51 -2.72 10.57
N ALA A 27 1.35 -1.83 11.12
CA ALA A 27 2.23 -2.11 12.24
C ALA A 27 2.20 -0.90 13.20
N SER A 28 1.37 -0.97 14.24
CA SER A 28 1.00 0.19 15.07
C SER A 28 1.98 0.48 16.20
N SER A 29 2.99 -0.38 16.40
CA SER A 29 4.04 -0.21 17.40
C SER A 29 5.42 -0.24 16.75
N THR A 30 6.40 0.38 17.41
CA THR A 30 7.80 0.36 16.96
C THR A 30 8.32 -1.07 16.77
N HIS A 31 7.95 -1.99 17.66
CA HIS A 31 8.37 -3.39 17.56
C HIS A 31 7.76 -4.06 16.32
N GLU A 32 6.45 -3.87 16.08
CA GLU A 32 5.79 -4.42 14.89
C GLU A 32 6.38 -3.88 13.59
N VAL A 33 6.79 -2.60 13.58
CA VAL A 33 7.44 -1.99 12.41
C VAL A 33 8.79 -2.67 12.15
N VAL A 34 9.59 -2.91 13.20
CA VAL A 34 10.87 -3.61 13.08
C VAL A 34 10.67 -5.04 12.58
N ASP A 35 9.70 -5.78 13.12
CA ASP A 35 9.38 -7.15 12.68
C ASP A 35 8.91 -7.18 11.23
N ALA A 36 8.06 -6.23 10.84
CA ALA A 36 7.59 -6.09 9.47
C ALA A 36 8.72 -5.77 8.50
N LEU A 37 9.70 -4.96 8.92
CA LEU A 37 10.89 -4.64 8.13
C LEU A 37 11.79 -5.87 7.94
N HIS A 38 12.07 -6.61 9.01
CA HIS A 38 12.82 -7.86 8.93
C HIS A 38 12.16 -8.84 7.97
N ARG A 39 10.87 -9.12 8.16
CA ARG A 39 10.11 -10.02 7.27
C ARG A 39 10.09 -9.54 5.81
N ALA A 40 10.05 -8.23 5.58
CA ALA A 40 10.03 -7.68 4.23
C ALA A 40 11.36 -7.91 3.48
N LEU A 41 12.48 -7.88 4.20
CA LEU A 41 13.84 -7.93 3.64
C LEU A 41 14.49 -9.33 3.69
N GLU A 42 13.99 -10.23 4.53
CA GLU A 42 14.37 -11.64 4.56
C GLU A 42 14.09 -12.36 3.22
N ASP A 43 14.74 -13.52 3.03
CA ASP A 43 14.59 -14.37 1.85
C ASP A 43 14.75 -13.56 0.54
N ASP A 44 15.86 -12.81 0.46
CA ASP A 44 16.16 -11.93 -0.67
C ASP A 44 15.01 -10.93 -0.95
N ALA A 45 14.38 -10.40 0.09
CA ALA A 45 13.24 -9.49 0.02
C ALA A 45 12.03 -10.04 -0.77
N LYS A 46 11.78 -11.36 -0.69
CA LYS A 46 10.65 -12.02 -1.37
C LYS A 46 9.30 -11.37 -1.05
N VAL A 47 9.04 -11.09 0.22
CA VAL A 47 7.77 -10.46 0.68
C VAL A 47 7.63 -9.04 0.12
N LEU A 48 8.71 -8.25 0.16
CA LEU A 48 8.69 -6.91 -0.42
C LEU A 48 8.38 -6.94 -1.92
N ARG A 49 8.99 -7.86 -2.67
CA ARG A 49 8.71 -8.02 -4.11
C ARG A 49 7.27 -8.46 -4.38
N GLU A 50 6.71 -9.32 -3.54
CA GLU A 50 5.31 -9.71 -3.63
C GLU A 50 4.38 -8.52 -3.42
N TRP A 51 4.64 -7.71 -2.39
CA TRP A 51 3.90 -6.46 -2.16
C TRP A 51 3.98 -5.51 -3.35
N SER A 52 5.17 -5.31 -3.92
CA SER A 52 5.36 -4.47 -5.10
C SER A 52 4.60 -5.01 -6.32
N LYS A 53 4.58 -6.34 -6.53
CA LYS A 53 3.79 -6.96 -7.59
C LYS A 53 2.29 -6.78 -7.37
N ASN A 54 1.81 -6.90 -6.15
CA ASN A 54 0.39 -6.79 -5.85
C ASN A 54 -0.11 -5.34 -5.96
N ILE A 55 0.63 -4.36 -5.46
CA ILE A 55 0.24 -2.95 -5.60
C ILE A 55 0.26 -2.50 -7.07
N ALA A 56 1.20 -3.01 -7.87
CA ALA A 56 1.27 -2.71 -9.29
C ALA A 56 0.01 -3.12 -10.07
N LYS A 57 -0.68 -4.20 -9.65
CA LYS A 57 -1.92 -4.68 -10.31
C LYS A 57 -3.09 -3.72 -10.14
N ILE A 58 -3.11 -2.93 -9.06
CA ILE A 58 -4.21 -2.02 -8.73
C ILE A 58 -3.83 -0.55 -8.90
N SER A 59 -2.57 -0.26 -9.19
CA SER A 59 -2.08 1.09 -9.41
C SER A 59 -2.63 1.66 -10.71
N ARG A 60 -3.05 2.93 -10.66
CA ARG A 60 -3.47 3.71 -11.84
C ARG A 60 -2.58 4.94 -12.00
N PRO A 61 -1.38 4.81 -12.59
CA PRO A 61 -0.40 5.89 -12.66
C PRO A 61 -0.88 7.09 -13.50
N ASP A 62 -1.84 6.89 -14.39
CA ASP A 62 -2.42 7.88 -15.29
C ASP A 62 -3.80 8.39 -14.84
N ALA A 63 -4.28 8.02 -13.64
CA ALA A 63 -5.61 8.37 -13.14
C ALA A 63 -5.92 9.87 -13.24
N SER A 64 -5.00 10.74 -12.82
CA SER A 64 -5.20 12.19 -12.91
C SER A 64 -5.32 12.69 -14.35
N LEU A 65 -4.60 12.09 -15.29
CA LEU A 65 -4.68 12.43 -16.71
C LEU A 65 -6.01 11.94 -17.31
N GLU A 66 -6.43 10.72 -16.99
CA GLU A 66 -7.74 10.19 -17.40
C GLU A 66 -8.88 11.09 -16.91
N ILE A 67 -8.82 11.51 -15.63
CA ILE A 67 -9.81 12.43 -15.04
C ILE A 67 -9.80 13.78 -15.76
N ALA A 68 -8.61 14.35 -16.04
CA ALA A 68 -8.51 15.62 -16.74
C ALA A 68 -9.10 15.56 -18.16
N LYS A 69 -8.82 14.48 -18.90
CA LYS A 69 -9.41 14.26 -20.24
C LYS A 69 -10.93 14.16 -20.16
N PHE A 70 -11.45 13.35 -19.23
CA PHE A 70 -12.88 13.22 -19.00
C PHE A 70 -13.55 14.57 -18.73
N LEU A 71 -12.96 15.42 -17.89
CA LEU A 71 -13.52 16.73 -17.57
C LEU A 71 -13.52 17.72 -18.73
N LEU A 72 -12.53 17.64 -19.64
CA LEU A 72 -12.41 18.51 -20.81
C LEU A 72 -13.29 18.06 -21.99
N GLU A 73 -13.74 16.80 -21.99
CA GLU A 73 -14.63 16.23 -22.99
C GLU A 73 -16.13 16.38 -22.62
N LEU A 74 -16.45 16.91 -21.42
CA LEU A 74 -17.79 17.33 -20.99
C LEU A 74 -18.18 18.69 -21.59
#